data_AF-A0A6A4VES5-F1
#
_entry.id   AF-A0A6A4VES5-F1
#
_cell.length_a   1.000
_cell.length_b   1.000
_cell.length_c   1.000
_cell.angle_alpha   90.00
_cell.angle_beta   90.00
_cell.angle_gamma   90.00
#
_symmetry.space_group_name_H-M   'P 1'
#
loop_
_entity.id
_entity.type
_entity.pdbx_description
1 polymer ?
#
loop_
_entity_poly.entity_id
_entity_poly.type
_entity_poly.pdbx_seq_one_letter_code
_entity_poly.pdbx_strand_id
1 'polypeptide(L)'
;MFLANGIVDTYDKTKGRGYIKLQQVSYLDETFGYIIGFLVFFGTLKFIKLLRFNKRMGFLTSTLKQCAGDLWGFIIIFFVLFASFSFTFFLLFGFATEDFANVIISIESSFAMMLGKFNFAEIQQANAVFGPVMFFTFTISMTCIFINIFLTIIIKSFQAVKNDLVKQGNEYEVIDFLVNRMKLMTGIGKPKINAIGPLSATDGDGDAGKDPSAQFPEKVDQLLNHVNDFYFDGKMNFNNKAWLKKTLSGSGDDHKSRRPQEPSDE
;
A
#
# COMPACT_ATOMS: atom_id res chain seq x y z
N MET A 1 0.98 37.16 29.20
CA MET A 1 0.89 37.49 30.64
C MET A 1 1.64 38.78 31.00
N PHE A 2 2.91 38.95 30.62
CA PHE A 2 3.69 40.17 30.93
C PHE A 2 3.11 41.48 30.36
N LEU A 3 2.63 41.48 29.12
CA LEU A 3 2.01 42.68 28.50
C LEU A 3 0.64 43.01 29.11
N ALA A 4 -0.16 42.00 29.44
CA ALA A 4 -1.45 42.19 30.11
C ALA A 4 -1.27 42.83 31.49
N ASN A 5 -0.28 42.37 32.27
CA ASN A 5 0.04 42.98 33.56
C ASN A 5 0.57 44.42 33.41
N GLY A 6 1.35 44.72 32.37
CA GLY A 6 1.81 46.09 32.09
C GLY A 6 0.67 47.04 31.66
N ILE A 7 -0.33 46.53 30.96
CA ILE A 7 -1.53 47.29 30.57
C ILE A 7 -2.41 47.59 31.78
N VAL A 8 -2.60 46.61 32.67
CA VAL A 8 -3.36 46.79 33.91
C VAL A 8 -2.67 47.79 34.85
N ASP A 9 -1.34 47.72 34.98
CA ASP A 9 -0.56 48.68 35.77
C ASP A 9 -0.61 50.11 35.20
N THR A 10 -0.57 50.25 33.87
CA THR A 10 -0.72 51.55 33.20
C THR A 10 -2.14 52.11 33.32
N TYR A 11 -3.15 51.23 33.29
CA TYR A 11 -4.55 51.60 33.47
C TYR A 11 -4.83 52.09 34.90
N ASP A 12 -4.27 51.41 35.91
CA ASP A 12 -4.41 51.75 37.32
C ASP A 12 -3.72 53.10 37.64
N LYS A 13 -2.49 53.31 37.13
CA LYS A 13 -1.74 54.56 37.29
C LYS A 13 -2.40 55.76 36.62
N THR A 14 -3.13 55.56 35.52
CA THR A 14 -3.71 56.66 34.73
C THR A 14 -5.22 56.82 34.94
N LYS A 15 -5.84 56.01 35.82
CA LYS A 15 -7.31 55.98 36.08
C LYS A 15 -8.14 56.00 34.79
N GLY A 16 -7.71 55.25 33.78
CA GLY A 16 -8.42 55.14 32.49
C GLY A 16 -8.35 56.36 31.56
N ARG A 17 -7.54 57.40 31.87
CA ARG A 17 -7.37 58.58 30.99
C ARG A 17 -6.19 58.47 30.01
N GLY A 18 -5.40 57.40 30.10
CA GLY A 18 -4.22 57.18 29.26
C GLY A 18 -4.53 56.33 28.02
N TYR A 19 -3.91 56.66 26.89
CA TYR A 19 -4.02 55.87 25.66
C TYR A 19 -3.23 54.56 25.78
N ILE A 20 -3.90 53.43 25.54
CA ILE A 20 -3.31 52.09 25.57
C ILE A 20 -3.25 51.56 24.13
N LYS A 21 -2.05 51.19 23.68
CA LYS A 21 -1.84 50.63 22.34
C LYS A 21 -2.28 49.16 22.27
N LEU A 22 -3.57 48.94 22.03
CA LEU A 22 -4.14 47.58 21.88
C LEU A 22 -3.72 46.88 20.59
N GLN A 23 -3.23 47.61 19.58
CA GLN A 23 -2.77 47.04 18.32
C GLN A 23 -1.65 46.00 18.52
N GLN A 24 -0.72 46.26 19.44
CA GLN A 24 0.37 45.33 19.76
C GLN A 24 -0.17 44.05 20.43
N VAL A 25 -1.22 44.18 21.25
CA VAL A 25 -1.87 43.03 21.87
C VAL A 25 -2.59 42.19 20.83
N SER A 26 -3.30 42.83 19.89
CA SER A 26 -4.01 42.15 18.80
C SER A 26 -3.06 41.37 17.90
N TYR A 27 -1.92 41.97 17.50
CA TYR A 27 -0.92 41.30 16.66
C TYR A 27 -0.29 40.09 17.37
N LEU A 28 -0.02 40.22 18.66
CA LEU A 28 0.52 39.13 19.48
C LEU A 28 -0.50 37.98 19.60
N ASP A 29 -1.77 38.30 19.82
CA ASP A 29 -2.85 37.31 19.94
C ASP A 29 -3.07 36.56 18.62
N GLU A 30 -3.07 37.27 17.49
CA GLU A 30 -3.15 36.69 16.14
C GLU A 30 -1.96 35.75 15.86
N THR A 31 -0.75 36.20 16.17
CA THR A 31 0.46 35.37 16.04
C THR A 31 0.41 34.14 16.94
N PHE A 32 -0.09 34.29 18.17
CA PHE A 32 -0.27 33.19 19.11
C PHE A 32 -1.30 32.16 18.60
N GLY A 33 -2.40 32.65 18.00
CA GLY A 33 -3.38 31.82 17.30
C GLY A 33 -2.74 31.01 16.17
N TYR A 34 -1.90 31.62 15.33
CA TYR A 34 -1.16 30.90 14.29
C TYR A 34 -0.21 29.85 14.87
N ILE A 35 0.52 30.17 15.94
CA ILE A 35 1.43 29.22 16.60
C ILE A 35 0.67 28.03 17.17
N ILE A 36 -0.47 28.25 17.83
CA ILE A 36 -1.35 27.17 18.31
C ILE A 36 -1.85 26.34 17.13
N GLY A 37 -2.29 26.98 16.04
CA GLY A 37 -2.71 26.29 14.82
C GLY A 37 -1.62 25.37 14.27
N PHE A 38 -0.39 25.86 14.15
CA PHE A 38 0.76 25.04 13.76
C PHE A 38 1.04 23.91 14.75
N LEU A 39 0.98 24.17 16.06
CA LEU A 39 1.20 23.15 17.09
C LEU A 39 0.17 22.02 16.99
N VAL A 40 -1.11 22.37 16.84
CA VAL A 40 -2.20 21.39 16.65
C VAL A 40 -2.03 20.64 15.33
N PHE A 41 -1.64 21.32 14.24
CA PHE A 41 -1.37 20.69 12.96
C PHE A 41 -0.24 19.64 13.06
N PHE A 42 0.91 20.00 13.64
CA PHE A 42 2.01 19.05 13.85
C PHE A 42 1.64 17.95 14.85
N GLY A 43 0.84 18.26 15.88
CA GLY A 43 0.27 17.28 16.79
C GLY A 43 -0.58 16.24 16.05
N THR A 44 -1.44 16.69 15.14
CA THR A 44 -2.25 15.83 14.27
C THR A 44 -1.39 15.00 13.32
N LEU A 45 -0.37 15.58 12.68
CA LEU A 45 0.58 14.81 11.86
C LEU A 45 1.31 13.72 12.66
N LYS A 46 1.72 14.04 13.90
CA LYS A 46 2.32 13.08 14.81
C LYS A 46 1.34 11.99 15.19
N PHE A 47 0.09 12.35 15.48
CA PHE A 47 -1.00 11.40 15.74
C PHE A 47 -1.23 10.44 14.56
N ILE A 48 -1.23 10.93 13.32
CA ILE A 48 -1.33 10.08 12.11
C ILE A 48 -0.14 9.10 12.04
N LYS A 49 1.08 9.52 12.40
CA LYS A 49 2.24 8.61 12.50
C LYS A 49 2.07 7.54 13.58
N LEU A 50 1.42 7.86 14.70
CA LEU A 50 1.11 6.87 15.73
C LEU A 50 0.08 5.83 15.22
N LEU A 51 -0.86 6.20 14.35
CA LEU A 51 -1.82 5.25 13.77
C LEU A 51 -1.19 4.22 12.82
N ARG A 52 0.10 4.33 12.49
CA ARG A 52 0.85 3.36 11.67
C ARG A 52 0.92 1.96 12.29
N PHE A 53 0.61 1.80 13.59
CA PHE A 53 0.50 0.48 14.22
C PHE A 53 -0.60 -0.40 13.59
N ASN A 54 -1.56 0.18 12.88
CA ASN A 54 -2.52 -0.59 12.07
C ASN A 54 -1.88 -0.98 10.72
N LYS A 55 -1.86 -2.28 10.40
CA LYS A 55 -1.33 -2.84 9.13
C LYS A 55 -1.81 -2.08 7.88
N ARG A 56 -3.09 -1.67 7.84
CA ARG A 56 -3.65 -0.92 6.69
C ARG A 56 -3.03 0.48 6.55
N MET A 57 -2.81 1.18 7.66
CA MET A 57 -2.17 2.50 7.68
C MET A 57 -0.66 2.42 7.44
N GLY A 58 -0.01 1.35 7.94
CA GLY A 58 1.38 1.01 7.64
C GLY A 58 1.64 0.88 6.14
N PHE A 59 0.80 0.13 5.44
CA PHE A 59 0.89 -0.04 3.99
C PHE A 59 0.74 1.28 3.22
N LEU A 60 -0.24 2.10 3.59
CA LEU A 60 -0.47 3.41 2.96
C LEU A 60 0.73 4.34 3.17
N THR A 61 1.30 4.34 4.39
CA THR A 61 2.48 5.15 4.73
C THR A 61 3.72 4.69 3.96
N SER A 62 3.94 3.38 3.84
CA SER A 62 5.05 2.83 3.04
C SER A 62 4.91 3.18 1.56
N THR A 63 3.68 3.10 1.02
CA THR A 63 3.39 3.52 -0.36
C THR A 63 3.68 5.00 -0.58
N LEU A 64 3.23 5.86 0.34
CA LEU A 64 3.52 7.31 0.29
C LEU A 64 5.01 7.60 0.39
N LYS A 65 5.74 6.89 1.25
CA LYS A 65 7.20 7.05 1.37
C LYS A 65 7.92 6.61 0.09
N GLN A 66 7.46 5.53 -0.54
CA GLN A 66 8.04 5.03 -1.78
C GLN A 66 7.82 6.00 -2.95
N CYS A 67 6.63 6.60 -3.06
CA CYS A 67 6.35 7.56 -4.14
C CYS A 67 6.89 8.97 -3.88
N ALA A 68 7.25 9.31 -2.63
CA ALA A 68 7.66 10.67 -2.27
C ALA A 68 8.84 11.20 -3.10
N GLY A 69 9.81 10.34 -3.44
CA GLY A 69 10.96 10.74 -4.28
C GLY A 69 10.53 11.14 -5.70
N ASP A 70 9.76 10.27 -6.36
CA ASP A 70 9.24 10.49 -7.72
C ASP A 70 8.27 11.69 -7.74
N LEU A 71 7.43 11.83 -6.71
CA LEU A 71 6.51 12.96 -6.55
C LEU A 71 7.24 14.28 -6.36
N TRP A 72 8.34 14.31 -5.61
CA TRP A 72 9.08 15.54 -5.38
C TRP A 72 9.64 16.13 -6.68
N GLY A 73 10.23 15.28 -7.53
CA GLY A 73 10.68 15.69 -8.86
C GLY A 73 9.55 16.20 -9.74
N PHE A 74 8.39 15.52 -9.72
CA PHE A 74 7.20 15.94 -10.44
C PHE A 74 6.63 17.28 -9.95
N ILE A 75 6.61 17.52 -8.63
CA ILE A 75 6.15 18.77 -8.03
C ILE A 75 6.98 19.96 -8.49
N ILE A 76 8.31 19.80 -8.64
CA ILE A 76 9.18 20.87 -9.14
C ILE A 76 8.78 21.26 -10.57
N ILE A 77 8.59 20.27 -11.45
CA ILE A 77 8.18 20.50 -12.84
C ILE A 77 6.79 21.16 -12.89
N PHE A 78 5.86 20.71 -12.03
CA PHE A 78 4.56 21.33 -11.86
C PHE A 78 4.65 22.80 -11.51
N PHE A 79 5.42 23.16 -10.47
CA PHE A 79 5.55 24.55 -10.06
C PHE A 79 6.17 25.43 -11.13
N VAL A 80 7.16 24.94 -11.89
CA VAL A 80 7.77 25.71 -12.99
C VAL A 80 6.75 25.99 -14.08
N LEU A 81 6.01 24.98 -14.54
CA LEU A 81 5.00 25.15 -15.58
C LEU A 81 3.81 25.99 -15.09
N PHE A 82 3.35 25.74 -13.88
CA PHE A 82 2.27 26.50 -13.25
C PHE A 82 2.65 27.97 -13.10
N ALA A 83 3.84 28.26 -12.56
CA ALA A 83 4.34 29.63 -12.44
C ALA A 83 4.46 30.30 -13.81
N SER A 84 4.95 29.60 -14.84
CA SER A 84 5.04 30.15 -16.20
C SER A 84 3.67 30.59 -16.73
N PHE A 85 2.63 29.78 -16.54
CA PHE A 85 1.27 30.15 -16.93
C PHE A 85 0.71 31.29 -16.07
N SER A 86 0.90 31.25 -14.75
CA SER A 86 0.46 32.33 -13.86
C SER A 86 1.12 33.67 -14.21
N PHE A 87 2.43 33.70 -14.46
CA PHE A 87 3.11 34.90 -14.92
C PHE A 87 2.58 35.38 -16.27
N THR A 88 2.27 34.46 -17.18
CA THR A 88 1.68 34.84 -18.47
C THR A 88 0.28 35.44 -18.31
N PHE A 89 -0.54 34.90 -17.41
CA PHE A 89 -1.85 35.47 -17.08
C PHE A 89 -1.74 36.83 -16.41
N PHE A 90 -0.82 37.01 -15.47
CA PHE A 90 -0.49 38.31 -14.89
C PHE A 90 -0.11 39.33 -15.97
N LEU A 91 0.74 38.96 -16.93
CA LEU A 91 1.17 39.86 -18.00
C LEU A 91 0.06 40.17 -19.01
N LEU A 92 -0.81 39.21 -19.32
CA LEU A 92 -1.91 39.40 -20.28
C LEU A 92 -3.12 40.12 -19.70
N PHE A 93 -3.47 39.83 -18.44
CA PHE A 93 -4.73 40.25 -17.83
C PHE A 93 -4.56 41.15 -16.60
N GLY A 94 -3.33 41.46 -16.17
CA GLY A 94 -3.09 42.16 -14.91
C GLY A 94 -3.64 43.58 -14.83
N PHE A 95 -3.87 44.24 -15.98
CA PHE A 95 -4.54 45.55 -16.03
C PHE A 95 -6.03 45.47 -16.36
N ALA A 96 -6.53 44.29 -16.73
CA ALA A 96 -7.88 44.09 -17.25
C ALA A 96 -8.82 43.39 -16.25
N THR A 97 -8.29 42.60 -15.32
CA THR A 97 -9.08 41.80 -14.37
C THR A 97 -8.46 41.84 -12.98
N GLU A 98 -9.28 41.99 -11.94
CA GLU A 98 -8.81 42.00 -10.54
C GLU A 98 -8.18 40.67 -10.13
N ASP A 99 -8.68 39.55 -10.68
CA ASP A 99 -8.16 38.19 -10.48
C ASP A 99 -6.68 38.04 -10.89
N PHE A 100 -6.15 38.95 -11.71
CA PHE A 100 -4.77 38.92 -12.18
C PHE A 100 -3.99 40.19 -11.83
N ALA A 101 -4.51 41.06 -10.96
CA ALA A 101 -3.93 42.38 -10.68
C ALA A 101 -2.54 42.35 -10.04
N ASN A 102 -2.23 41.30 -9.27
CA ASN A 102 -0.93 41.11 -8.63
C ASN A 102 -0.43 39.68 -8.90
N VAL A 103 0.88 39.47 -8.88
CA VAL A 103 1.48 38.13 -9.08
C VAL A 103 0.92 37.11 -8.07
N ILE A 104 0.77 37.50 -6.80
CA ILE A 104 0.24 36.61 -5.75
C ILE A 104 -1.22 36.26 -6.01
N ILE A 105 -2.05 37.26 -6.34
CA ILE A 105 -3.47 37.07 -6.65
C ILE A 105 -3.62 36.24 -7.94
N SER A 106 -2.78 36.50 -8.95
CA SER A 106 -2.73 35.73 -10.19
C SER A 106 -2.38 34.26 -9.95
N ILE A 107 -1.47 33.96 -9.02
CA ILE A 107 -1.13 32.59 -8.63
C ILE A 107 -2.33 31.93 -7.94
N GLU A 108 -3.00 32.64 -7.03
CA GLU A 108 -4.21 32.16 -6.36
C GLU A 108 -5.35 31.88 -7.36
N SER A 109 -5.61 32.82 -8.27
CA SER A 109 -6.62 32.69 -9.33
C SER A 109 -6.28 31.57 -10.31
N SER A 110 -5.00 31.39 -10.67
CA SER A 110 -4.57 30.25 -11.49
C SER A 110 -4.80 28.92 -10.77
N PHE A 111 -4.60 28.88 -9.45
CA PHE A 111 -4.84 27.68 -8.66
C PHE A 111 -6.34 27.39 -8.53
N ALA A 112 -7.17 28.42 -8.33
CA ALA A 112 -8.62 28.31 -8.34
C ALA A 112 -9.13 27.81 -9.71
N MET A 113 -8.56 28.32 -10.80
CA MET A 113 -8.87 27.91 -12.17
C MET A 113 -8.53 26.43 -12.40
N MET A 114 -7.38 25.95 -11.89
CA MET A 114 -7.02 24.53 -11.94
C MET A 114 -8.04 23.64 -11.21
N LEU A 115 -8.63 24.12 -10.11
CA LEU A 115 -9.69 23.43 -9.38
C LEU A 115 -11.08 23.55 -10.05
N GLY A 116 -11.17 24.24 -11.19
CA GLY A 116 -12.41 24.44 -11.94
C GLY A 116 -13.24 25.67 -11.52
N LYS A 117 -12.70 26.53 -10.65
CA LYS A 117 -13.31 27.82 -10.30
C LYS A 117 -12.69 28.94 -11.14
N PHE A 118 -13.43 29.42 -12.14
CA PHE A 118 -12.95 30.49 -13.02
C PHE A 118 -14.11 31.33 -13.57
N ASN A 119 -13.83 32.60 -13.86
CA ASN A 119 -14.74 33.47 -14.61
C ASN A 119 -14.27 33.62 -16.06
N PHE A 120 -14.77 32.75 -16.94
CA PHE A 120 -14.39 32.78 -18.36
C PHE A 120 -14.84 34.07 -19.06
N ALA A 121 -15.96 34.66 -18.63
CA ALA A 121 -16.49 35.88 -19.24
C ALA A 121 -15.54 37.06 -19.08
N GLU A 122 -14.92 37.21 -17.90
CA GLU A 122 -13.93 38.26 -17.64
C GLU A 122 -12.65 38.06 -18.45
N ILE A 123 -12.17 36.82 -18.57
CA ILE A 123 -10.98 36.48 -19.37
C ILE A 123 -11.22 36.77 -20.85
N GLN A 124 -12.40 36.44 -21.37
CA GLN A 124 -12.77 36.70 -22.77
C GLN A 124 -12.93 38.20 -23.04
N GLN A 125 -13.49 38.96 -22.10
CA GLN A 125 -13.62 40.42 -22.21
C GLN A 125 -12.27 41.14 -22.16
N ALA A 126 -11.34 40.65 -21.34
CA ALA A 126 -9.99 41.20 -21.25
C ALA A 126 -9.21 41.03 -22.55
N ASN A 127 -9.25 39.85 -23.17
CA ASN A 127 -8.68 39.63 -24.50
C ASN A 127 -9.45 38.55 -25.26
N ALA A 128 -10.16 38.94 -26.31
CA ALA A 128 -11.04 38.05 -27.06
C ALA A 128 -10.32 36.89 -27.77
N VAL A 129 -9.01 37.03 -28.05
CA VAL A 129 -8.23 36.00 -28.75
C VAL A 129 -7.31 35.24 -27.79
N PHE A 130 -6.44 35.95 -27.08
CA PHE A 130 -5.47 35.31 -26.19
C PHE A 130 -6.10 34.74 -24.91
N GLY A 131 -7.21 35.33 -24.44
CA GLY A 131 -7.99 34.85 -23.29
C GLY A 131 -8.41 33.39 -23.42
N PRO A 132 -9.29 33.07 -24.38
CA PRO A 132 -9.73 31.70 -24.60
C PRO A 132 -8.59 30.73 -24.90
N VAL A 133 -7.63 31.10 -25.76
CA VAL A 133 -6.52 30.22 -26.16
C VAL A 133 -5.65 29.82 -24.97
N MET A 134 -5.26 30.79 -24.14
CA MET A 134 -4.44 30.55 -22.96
C MET A 134 -5.23 29.78 -21.90
N PHE A 135 -6.50 30.12 -21.69
CA PHE A 135 -7.38 29.41 -20.77
C PHE A 135 -7.54 27.92 -21.13
N PHE A 136 -7.82 27.60 -22.40
CA PHE A 136 -7.96 26.23 -22.86
C PHE A 136 -6.64 25.46 -22.75
N THR A 137 -5.53 26.09 -23.16
CA THR A 137 -4.21 25.46 -23.10
C THR A 137 -3.80 25.17 -21.65
N PHE A 138 -4.03 26.12 -20.74
CA PHE A 138 -3.80 25.95 -19.31
C PHE A 138 -4.67 24.82 -18.74
N THR A 139 -5.98 24.83 -19.03
CA THR A 139 -6.93 23.85 -18.49
C THR A 139 -6.62 22.43 -18.97
N ILE A 140 -6.35 22.24 -20.26
CA ILE A 140 -5.99 20.93 -20.81
C ILE A 140 -4.64 20.47 -20.22
N SER A 141 -3.65 21.36 -20.16
CA SER A 141 -2.34 21.01 -19.62
C SER A 141 -2.43 20.63 -18.12
N MET A 142 -3.01 21.49 -17.29
CA MET A 142 -3.06 21.29 -15.83
C MET A 142 -4.06 20.23 -15.38
N THR A 143 -5.23 20.16 -15.98
CA THR A 143 -6.25 19.20 -15.53
C THR A 143 -6.04 17.83 -16.17
N CYS A 144 -5.76 17.75 -17.47
CA CYS A 144 -5.60 16.45 -18.13
C CYS A 144 -4.19 15.90 -17.95
N ILE A 145 -3.15 16.66 -18.30
CA ILE A 145 -1.80 16.09 -18.33
C ILE A 145 -1.25 15.90 -16.92
N PHE A 146 -1.32 16.93 -16.07
CA PHE A 146 -0.75 16.85 -14.72
C PHE A 146 -1.48 15.87 -13.80
N ILE A 147 -2.81 15.88 -13.74
CA ILE A 147 -3.56 14.92 -12.92
C ILE A 147 -3.26 13.48 -13.37
N ASN A 148 -3.21 13.23 -14.68
CA ASN A 148 -2.94 11.90 -15.20
C ASN A 148 -1.52 11.41 -14.88
N ILE A 149 -0.51 12.29 -14.94
CA ILE A 149 0.86 11.92 -14.55
C ILE A 149 0.96 11.70 -13.04
N PHE A 150 0.34 12.57 -12.24
CA PHE A 150 0.30 12.42 -10.78
C PHE A 150 -0.34 11.09 -10.38
N LEU A 151 -1.50 10.76 -10.96
CA LEU A 151 -2.18 9.49 -10.76
C LEU A 151 -1.31 8.31 -11.17
N THR A 152 -0.62 8.42 -12.31
CA THR A 152 0.29 7.38 -12.81
C THR A 152 1.42 7.09 -11.82
N ILE A 153 2.05 8.12 -11.25
CA ILE A 153 3.13 7.95 -10.25
C ILE A 153 2.60 7.24 -9.00
N ILE A 154 1.40 7.63 -8.54
CA ILE A 154 0.76 7.00 -7.38
C ILE A 154 0.45 5.53 -7.67
N ILE A 155 -0.19 5.22 -8.80
CA ILE A 155 -0.56 3.84 -9.15
C ILE A 155 0.69 2.97 -9.30
N LYS A 156 1.73 3.47 -9.97
CA LYS A 156 3.01 2.75 -10.13
C LYS A 156 3.64 2.41 -8.77
N SER A 157 3.67 3.39 -7.87
CA SER A 157 4.25 3.20 -6.54
C SER A 157 3.40 2.26 -5.68
N PHE A 158 2.08 2.38 -5.77
CA PHE A 158 1.15 1.46 -5.11
C PHE A 158 1.35 0.01 -5.58
N GLN A 159 1.50 -0.21 -6.89
CA GLN A 159 1.80 -1.53 -7.43
C GLN A 159 3.17 -2.05 -6.97
N ALA A 160 4.19 -1.19 -6.91
CA ALA A 160 5.52 -1.56 -6.43
C ALA A 160 5.48 -2.05 -4.97
N VAL A 161 4.85 -1.29 -4.06
CA VAL A 161 4.75 -1.70 -2.65
C VAL A 161 3.82 -2.91 -2.46
N LYS A 162 2.75 -3.04 -3.25
CA LYS A 162 1.91 -4.24 -3.25
C LYS A 162 2.71 -5.49 -3.63
N ASN A 163 3.53 -5.41 -4.68
CA ASN A 163 4.35 -6.53 -5.14
C ASN A 163 5.47 -6.86 -4.14
N ASP A 164 6.05 -5.86 -3.49
CA ASP A 164 7.06 -6.06 -2.44
C ASP A 164 6.47 -6.74 -1.20
N LEU A 165 5.24 -6.41 -0.81
CA LEU A 165 4.55 -7.11 0.28
C LEU A 165 4.17 -8.56 -0.05
N VAL A 166 3.80 -8.85 -1.30
CA VAL A 166 3.58 -10.23 -1.75
C VAL A 166 4.89 -11.03 -1.68
N LYS A 167 6.03 -10.39 -1.98
CA LYS A 167 7.36 -11.01 -1.81
C LYS A 167 7.77 -11.13 -0.33
N GLN A 168 7.36 -10.20 0.53
CA GLN A 168 7.53 -10.23 1.99
C GLN A 168 6.50 -11.11 2.72
N GLY A 169 5.77 -11.99 2.04
CA GLY A 169 4.91 -13.00 2.66
C GLY A 169 5.59 -13.85 3.75
N ASN A 170 6.94 -13.85 3.80
CA ASN A 170 7.74 -14.41 4.88
C ASN A 170 7.55 -13.71 6.25
N GLU A 171 7.15 -12.43 6.32
CA GLU A 171 6.85 -11.76 7.60
C GLU A 171 5.49 -12.18 8.18
N TYR A 172 4.57 -12.68 7.35
CA TYR A 172 3.34 -13.30 7.84
C TYR A 172 3.61 -14.65 8.51
N GLU A 173 4.64 -15.40 8.07
CA GLU A 173 5.12 -16.56 8.83
C GLU A 173 5.57 -16.16 10.23
N VAL A 174 6.24 -15.01 10.42
CA VAL A 174 6.70 -14.58 11.76
C VAL A 174 5.50 -14.35 12.70
N ILE A 175 4.39 -13.83 12.19
CA ILE A 175 3.16 -13.63 12.99
C ILE A 175 2.46 -14.96 13.25
N ASP A 176 2.39 -15.86 12.27
CA ASP A 176 1.91 -17.24 12.48
C ASP A 176 2.79 -17.98 13.48
N PHE A 177 4.11 -17.78 13.45
CA PHE A 177 5.08 -18.28 14.43
C PHE A 177 4.82 -17.67 15.81
N LEU A 178 4.57 -16.36 15.93
CA LEU A 178 4.29 -15.70 17.21
C LEU A 178 2.95 -16.17 17.81
N VAL A 179 1.92 -16.31 16.96
CA VAL A 179 0.60 -16.82 17.35
C VAL A 179 0.68 -18.31 17.71
N ASN A 180 1.43 -19.13 16.97
CA ASN A 180 1.70 -20.51 17.34
C ASN A 180 2.46 -20.60 18.65
N ARG A 181 3.45 -19.73 18.88
CA ARG A 181 4.24 -19.71 20.12
C ARG A 181 3.40 -19.29 21.32
N MET A 182 2.52 -18.32 21.15
CA MET A 182 1.55 -17.89 22.18
C MET A 182 0.52 -18.98 22.46
N LYS A 183 -0.01 -19.66 21.42
CA LYS A 183 -0.88 -20.84 21.58
C LYS A 183 -0.17 -21.97 22.31
N LEU A 184 1.14 -22.17 22.06
CA LEU A 184 1.97 -23.12 22.79
C LEU A 184 2.11 -22.76 24.28
N MET A 185 2.31 -21.47 24.60
CA MET A 185 2.42 -21.01 25.99
C MET A 185 1.09 -21.04 26.75
N THR A 186 -0.03 -20.86 26.05
CA THR A 186 -1.37 -20.84 26.67
C THR A 186 -2.08 -22.20 26.64
N GLY A 187 -1.52 -23.21 25.98
CA GLY A 187 -2.07 -24.58 25.94
C GLY A 187 -3.36 -24.73 25.11
N ILE A 188 -3.80 -23.69 24.40
CA ILE A 188 -5.04 -23.69 23.61
C ILE A 188 -4.70 -24.06 22.16
N GLY A 189 -4.82 -25.34 21.86
CA GLY A 189 -4.83 -25.89 20.49
C GLY A 189 -3.52 -26.56 20.05
N LYS A 190 -3.66 -27.62 19.23
CA LYS A 190 -2.53 -28.35 18.64
C LYS A 190 -1.88 -27.47 17.55
N PRO A 191 -0.57 -27.18 17.64
CA PRO A 191 0.12 -26.37 16.64
C PRO A 191 0.23 -27.11 15.31
N LYS A 192 0.09 -26.40 14.18
CA LYS A 192 0.60 -26.88 12.89
C LYS A 192 2.12 -26.71 12.92
N ILE A 193 2.83 -27.77 13.24
CA ILE A 193 4.29 -27.85 13.12
C ILE A 193 4.56 -28.25 11.66
N ASN A 194 4.93 -27.29 10.81
CA ASN A 194 5.72 -27.63 9.64
C ASN A 194 7.08 -28.07 10.20
N ALA A 195 7.29 -29.38 10.21
CA ALA A 195 8.51 -29.99 10.74
C ALA A 195 9.69 -29.57 9.86
N ILE A 196 10.35 -28.46 10.22
CA ILE A 196 11.79 -28.38 10.04
C ILE A 196 12.33 -29.36 11.08
N GLY A 197 12.49 -30.61 10.65
CA GLY A 197 13.15 -31.64 11.43
C GLY A 197 14.53 -31.14 11.87
N PRO A 198 15.05 -31.61 13.00
CA PRO A 198 16.39 -31.23 13.43
C PRO A 198 17.36 -31.58 12.31
N LEU A 199 18.23 -30.62 11.96
CA LEU A 199 19.38 -30.84 11.10
C LEU A 199 20.12 -32.09 11.61
N SER A 200 19.89 -33.21 10.93
CA SER A 200 20.71 -34.41 11.08
C SER A 200 22.12 -34.00 10.70
N ALA A 201 23.04 -34.05 11.65
CA ALA A 201 24.45 -34.03 11.38
C ALA A 201 24.73 -35.08 10.30
N THR A 202 25.33 -34.63 9.20
CA THR A 202 25.87 -35.53 8.18
C THR A 202 27.17 -36.09 8.76
N ASP A 203 27.04 -37.11 9.61
CA ASP A 203 28.20 -37.89 10.02
C ASP A 203 28.50 -38.93 8.95
N GLY A 204 29.78 -38.99 8.61
CA GLY A 204 30.33 -39.71 7.48
C GLY A 204 29.97 -41.19 7.44
N ASP A 205 29.67 -41.59 6.21
CA ASP A 205 29.50 -42.95 5.72
C ASP A 205 30.64 -43.88 6.14
N GLY A 206 30.25 -45.05 6.64
CA GLY A 206 31.08 -46.19 6.98
C GLY A 206 30.28 -47.44 6.63
N ASP A 207 30.52 -47.90 5.39
CA ASP A 207 30.05 -49.10 4.72
C ASP A 207 29.88 -50.35 5.61
N ALA A 208 28.78 -51.09 5.40
CA ALA A 208 28.78 -52.55 5.18
C ALA A 208 27.35 -53.13 5.04
N GLY A 209 27.00 -53.48 3.81
CA GLY A 209 26.23 -54.68 3.45
C GLY A 209 24.79 -54.83 3.96
N LYS A 210 23.81 -54.44 3.13
CA LYS A 210 22.49 -55.11 3.04
C LYS A 210 21.94 -54.93 1.63
N ASP A 211 21.56 -56.05 1.00
CA ASP A 211 21.05 -56.08 -0.37
C ASP A 211 19.93 -55.04 -0.60
N PRO A 212 20.00 -54.22 -1.66
CA PRO A 212 19.04 -53.15 -1.92
C PRO A 212 17.60 -53.65 -2.19
N SER A 213 17.44 -54.94 -2.50
CA SER A 213 16.13 -55.59 -2.68
C SER A 213 15.43 -55.94 -1.35
N ALA A 214 16.18 -56.06 -0.25
CA ALA A 214 15.62 -56.37 1.08
C ALA A 214 15.03 -55.13 1.78
N GLN A 215 15.45 -53.92 1.37
CA GLN A 215 14.99 -52.65 1.94
C GLN A 215 13.71 -52.13 1.26
N PHE A 216 13.41 -52.61 0.05
CA PHE A 216 12.26 -52.17 -0.74
C PHE A 216 10.89 -52.47 -0.09
N PRO A 217 10.63 -53.66 0.49
CA PRO A 217 9.35 -53.97 1.12
C PRO A 217 9.06 -53.05 2.31
N GLU A 218 10.08 -52.75 3.11
CA GLU A 218 9.95 -51.92 4.32
C GLU A 218 9.64 -50.46 3.99
N LYS A 219 10.22 -49.92 2.91
CA LYS A 219 9.93 -48.57 2.42
C LYS A 219 8.53 -48.46 1.82
N VAL A 220 8.04 -49.51 1.16
CA VAL A 220 6.68 -49.58 0.65
C VAL A 220 5.67 -49.63 1.79
N ASP A 221 5.94 -50.43 2.83
CA ASP A 221 5.08 -50.50 4.02
C ASP A 221 5.05 -49.15 4.78
N GLN A 222 6.19 -48.46 4.88
CA GLN A 222 6.26 -47.11 5.44
C GLN A 222 5.42 -46.10 4.63
N LEU A 223 5.51 -46.15 3.29
CA LEU A 223 4.75 -45.26 2.42
C LEU A 223 3.24 -45.51 2.53
N LEU A 224 2.82 -46.78 2.54
CA LEU A 224 1.42 -47.17 2.64
C LEU A 224 0.80 -46.74 3.97
N ASN A 225 1.55 -46.90 5.07
CA ASN A 225 1.12 -46.38 6.37
C ASN A 225 1.00 -44.86 6.37
N HIS A 226 1.94 -44.17 5.73
CA HIS A 226 1.89 -42.71 5.62
C HIS A 226 0.66 -42.24 4.83
N VAL A 227 0.36 -42.87 3.69
CA VAL A 227 -0.81 -42.52 2.88
C VAL A 227 -2.12 -42.86 3.59
N ASN A 228 -2.18 -43.98 4.32
CA ASN A 228 -3.36 -44.35 5.12
C ASN A 228 -3.70 -43.29 6.18
N ASP A 229 -2.68 -42.79 6.86
CA ASP A 229 -2.85 -41.80 7.92
C ASP A 229 -3.18 -40.42 7.36
N PHE A 230 -2.58 -40.05 6.22
CA PHE A 230 -2.72 -38.70 5.65
C PHE A 230 -3.99 -38.49 4.80
N TYR A 231 -4.46 -39.54 4.12
CA TYR A 231 -5.60 -39.44 3.21
C TYR A 231 -6.83 -40.23 3.66
N PHE A 232 -6.67 -41.27 4.48
CA PHE A 232 -7.73 -42.21 4.82
C PHE A 232 -8.07 -42.28 6.32
N ASP A 233 -7.56 -41.33 7.13
CA ASP A 233 -7.83 -41.21 8.58
C ASP A 233 -7.66 -42.53 9.36
N GLY A 234 -6.72 -43.38 8.94
CA GLY A 234 -6.43 -44.67 9.57
C GLY A 234 -7.52 -45.75 9.42
N LYS A 235 -8.51 -45.55 8.53
CA LYS A 235 -9.63 -46.49 8.36
C LYS A 235 -9.35 -47.64 7.38
N MET A 236 -8.22 -47.66 6.66
CA MET A 236 -7.89 -48.73 5.72
C MET A 236 -6.84 -49.69 6.30
N ASN A 237 -7.18 -50.99 6.34
CA ASN A 237 -6.26 -52.06 6.74
C ASN A 237 -5.61 -52.68 5.50
N PHE A 238 -4.37 -52.27 5.18
CA PHE A 238 -3.62 -52.75 4.01
C PHE A 238 -2.96 -54.13 4.20
N ASN A 239 -3.05 -54.70 5.40
CA ASN A 239 -2.39 -55.96 5.75
C ASN A 239 -2.98 -57.18 4.99
N ASN A 240 -4.19 -57.06 4.45
CA ASN A 240 -4.72 -58.06 3.53
C ASN A 240 -4.31 -57.71 2.10
N LYS A 241 -3.21 -58.31 1.61
CA LYS A 241 -2.66 -58.19 0.23
C LYS A 241 -3.65 -58.63 -0.89
N ALA A 242 -4.91 -58.88 -0.58
CA ALA A 242 -5.98 -59.27 -1.50
C ALA A 242 -6.17 -58.24 -2.64
N TRP A 243 -6.04 -56.95 -2.37
CA TRP A 243 -6.20 -55.90 -3.39
C TRP A 243 -5.03 -55.84 -4.39
N LEU A 244 -3.82 -56.16 -3.94
CA LEU A 244 -2.62 -56.33 -4.76
C LEU A 244 -2.70 -57.59 -5.62
N LYS A 245 -3.20 -58.70 -5.06
CA LYS A 245 -3.40 -59.95 -5.80
C LYS A 245 -4.47 -59.80 -6.88
N LYS A 246 -5.54 -59.04 -6.62
CA LYS A 246 -6.62 -58.76 -7.60
C LYS A 246 -6.19 -57.84 -8.74
N THR A 247 -5.25 -56.94 -8.50
CA THR A 247 -4.69 -56.03 -9.52
C THR A 247 -3.58 -56.69 -10.33
N LEU A 248 -2.80 -57.61 -9.74
CA LEU A 248 -1.76 -58.38 -10.44
C LEU A 248 -2.32 -59.59 -11.22
N SER A 249 -3.36 -60.27 -10.73
CA SER A 249 -3.97 -61.40 -11.46
C SER A 249 -4.94 -60.98 -12.56
N GLY A 250 -5.26 -59.68 -12.68
CA GLY A 250 -6.17 -59.15 -13.70
C GLY A 250 -5.50 -58.75 -15.01
N SER A 251 -4.22 -59.06 -15.21
CA SER A 251 -3.42 -58.58 -16.36
C SER A 251 -2.73 -59.69 -17.15
N GLY A 252 -3.25 -60.92 -17.10
CA GLY A 252 -2.65 -62.05 -17.81
C GLY A 252 -3.64 -63.18 -18.05
N ASP A 253 -4.66 -62.94 -18.87
CA ASP A 253 -5.23 -63.95 -19.76
C ASP A 253 -6.28 -63.28 -20.66
N ASP A 254 -5.79 -62.61 -21.70
CA ASP A 254 -6.57 -62.44 -22.91
C ASP A 254 -5.63 -62.55 -24.11
N HIS A 255 -6.00 -63.46 -25.01
CA HIS A 255 -5.58 -63.57 -26.41
C HIS A 255 -4.49 -64.60 -26.81
N LYS A 256 -4.86 -65.90 -26.91
CA LYS A 256 -4.54 -66.73 -28.12
C LYS A 256 -5.21 -68.12 -28.18
N SER A 257 -6.29 -68.24 -28.96
CA SER A 257 -6.47 -69.29 -29.99
C SER A 257 -7.65 -68.90 -30.90
N ARG A 258 -7.41 -68.18 -32.00
CA ARG A 258 -7.50 -68.67 -33.40
C ARG A 258 -8.72 -69.59 -33.71
N ARG A 259 -9.75 -68.99 -34.33
CA ARG A 259 -10.59 -69.36 -35.53
C ARG A 259 -10.92 -70.84 -35.84
N PRO A 260 -11.86 -71.14 -36.77
CA PRO A 260 -13.24 -70.65 -36.98
C PRO A 260 -14.21 -71.84 -37.15
N GLN A 261 -15.53 -71.65 -37.08
CA GLN A 261 -16.46 -72.48 -37.88
C GLN A 261 -17.78 -71.73 -38.11
N GLU A 262 -18.17 -71.75 -39.38
CA GLU A 262 -19.36 -71.14 -40.00
C GLU A 262 -20.68 -71.83 -39.58
N PRO A 263 -21.83 -71.26 -39.97
CA PRO A 263 -23.16 -71.59 -39.45
C PRO A 263 -23.87 -72.67 -40.28
N SER A 264 -24.82 -73.39 -39.67
CA SER A 264 -26.01 -73.94 -40.36
C SER A 264 -26.92 -74.69 -39.38
N ASP A 265 -28.16 -74.19 -39.32
CA ASP A 265 -29.45 -74.90 -39.33
C ASP A 265 -29.75 -75.99 -38.28
N GLU A 266 -30.72 -75.70 -37.41
CA GLU A 266 -32.07 -76.31 -37.43
C GLU A 266 -33.07 -75.45 -36.63
#